data_AF-A0A158NWM8-F1
#
_entry.id   AF-A0A158NWM8-F1
#
_cell.length_a   1.000
_cell.length_b   1.000
_cell.length_c   1.000
_cell.angle_alpha   90.00
_cell.angle_beta   90.00
_cell.angle_gamma   90.00
#
_symmetry.space_group_name_H-M   'P 1'
#
loop_
_entity.id
_entity.type
_entity.pdbx_description
1 polymer ?
#
loop_
_entity_poly.entity_id
_entity_poly.type
_entity_poly.pdbx_seq_one_letter_code
_entity_poly.pdbx_strand_id
1 'polypeptide(L)'
;MLKIARFRDIWTKCPLTRLYTQKINIGVIGADLQKEIDKMQRIRPSGQPPKVWQQIEKKDKDGKLMKFTIQEIPEDRYEDAVEHMCTFFLADEPTCQCLNAVNDPLFIQDMSTLWRLLVAQGISIAAFTDNPNGGKPVIAGMNTLGVDVKNKKDSISGYQ
;
A
#
# COMPACT_ATOMS: atom_id res chain seq x y z
N MET A 1 24.36 -38.32 -8.82
CA MET A 1 23.38 -38.55 -7.73
C MET A 1 22.77 -37.21 -7.35
N LEU A 2 21.54 -36.92 -7.78
CA LEU A 2 20.78 -35.74 -7.35
C LEU A 2 20.31 -35.95 -5.90
N LYS A 3 20.67 -35.04 -4.99
CA LYS A 3 20.09 -34.97 -3.65
C LYS A 3 18.89 -34.03 -3.68
N ILE A 4 17.69 -34.59 -3.64
CA ILE A 4 16.44 -33.86 -3.45
C ILE A 4 16.37 -33.44 -1.97
N ALA A 5 16.51 -32.15 -1.69
CA ALA A 5 16.22 -31.59 -0.37
C ALA A 5 14.70 -31.31 -0.29
N ARG A 6 13.99 -32.05 0.57
CA ARG A 6 12.57 -31.84 0.83
C ARG A 6 12.38 -30.62 1.73
N PHE A 7 11.74 -29.57 1.20
CA PHE A 7 11.26 -28.40 1.94
C PHE A 7 10.04 -28.78 2.82
N ARG A 8 10.24 -29.52 3.90
CA ARG A 8 9.13 -29.84 4.84
C ARG A 8 9.33 -29.38 6.29
N ASP A 9 10.51 -28.89 6.67
CA ASP A 9 10.80 -28.65 8.10
C ASP A 9 11.14 -27.19 8.48
N ILE A 10 10.84 -26.21 7.62
CA ILE A 10 11.02 -24.77 7.98
C ILE A 10 9.76 -24.19 8.66
N TRP A 11 8.65 -24.92 8.68
CA TRP A 11 7.36 -24.41 9.20
C TRP A 11 7.05 -24.76 10.67
N THR A 12 7.97 -25.38 11.41
CA THR A 12 7.69 -25.84 12.80
C THR A 12 8.52 -25.16 13.90
N LYS A 13 9.24 -24.07 13.59
CA LYS A 13 9.99 -23.28 14.59
C LYS A 13 9.62 -21.80 14.64
N CYS A 14 8.34 -21.48 14.49
CA CYS A 14 7.82 -20.16 14.87
C CYS A 14 6.75 -20.33 15.96
N PRO A 15 7.13 -20.42 17.24
CA PRO A 15 6.15 -20.32 18.31
C PRO A 15 5.66 -18.88 18.39
N LEU A 16 4.41 -18.66 17.94
CA LEU A 16 3.45 -17.75 18.55
C LEU A 16 3.95 -16.35 18.92
N THR A 17 4.21 -15.49 17.94
CA THR A 17 4.09 -14.02 18.13
C THR A 17 2.67 -13.50 17.84
N ARG A 18 1.69 -14.39 17.64
CA ARG A 18 0.27 -14.08 17.45
C ARG A 18 -0.46 -13.69 18.75
N LEU A 19 0.23 -12.98 19.64
CA LEU A 19 -0.30 -12.42 20.88
C LEU A 19 0.05 -10.93 20.98
N TYR A 20 -0.44 -10.14 20.02
CA TYR A 20 -0.81 -8.76 20.31
C TYR A 20 -2.30 -8.62 20.02
N THR A 21 -3.09 -8.96 21.03
CA THR A 21 -4.52 -8.65 21.07
C THR A 21 -4.65 -7.16 21.34
N GLN A 22 -4.66 -6.35 20.29
CA GLN A 22 -5.25 -5.02 20.36
C GLN A 22 -6.48 -5.02 19.47
N LYS A 23 -7.66 -5.20 20.09
CA LYS A 23 -8.94 -4.85 19.48
C LYS A 23 -8.87 -3.37 19.13
N ILE A 24 -8.65 -3.03 17.88
CA ILE A 24 -8.68 -1.64 17.42
C ILE A 24 -9.67 -1.58 16.25
N ASN A 25 -10.64 -0.69 16.40
CA ASN A 25 -11.76 -0.49 15.50
C ASN A 25 -11.28 -0.04 14.11
N ILE A 26 -11.79 -0.72 13.07
CA ILE A 26 -11.43 -0.57 11.65
C ILE A 26 -11.97 0.75 11.04
N GLY A 27 -12.73 1.57 11.78
CA GLY A 27 -13.53 2.66 11.22
C GLY A 27 -12.97 4.09 11.31
N VAL A 28 -11.89 4.34 12.04
CA VAL A 28 -11.34 5.69 12.24
C VAL A 28 -9.83 5.54 12.35
N ILE A 29 -9.05 6.38 11.64
CA ILE A 29 -7.61 6.51 11.91
C ILE A 29 -7.50 6.77 13.41
N GLY A 30 -7.00 5.77 14.16
CA GLY A 30 -6.85 5.93 15.60
C GLY A 30 -6.02 7.18 15.86
N ALA A 31 -6.41 8.01 16.83
CA ALA A 31 -5.71 9.25 17.14
C ALA A 31 -4.19 9.03 17.34
N ASP A 32 -3.82 7.84 17.82
CA ASP A 32 -2.43 7.39 17.95
C ASP A 32 -1.73 7.25 16.60
N LEU A 33 -2.36 6.64 15.60
CA LEU A 33 -1.79 6.50 14.25
C LEU A 33 -1.61 7.86 13.58
N GLN A 34 -2.61 8.76 13.71
CA GLN A 34 -2.49 10.11 13.17
C GLN A 34 -1.33 10.85 13.81
N LYS A 35 -1.20 10.75 15.14
CA LYS A 35 -0.09 11.36 15.88
C LYS A 35 1.27 10.81 15.46
N GLU A 36 1.37 9.52 15.14
CA GLU A 36 2.60 8.95 14.60
C GLU A 36 2.89 9.47 13.19
N ILE A 37 1.89 9.50 12.29
CA ILE A 37 2.02 10.08 10.95
C ILE A 37 2.51 11.55 11.03
N ASP A 38 1.95 12.34 11.94
CA ASP A 38 2.32 13.76 12.11
C ASP A 38 3.76 13.93 12.60
N LYS A 39 4.31 12.95 13.33
CA LYS A 39 5.72 12.93 13.77
C LYS A 39 6.67 12.36 12.72
N MET A 40 6.18 11.58 11.75
CA MET A 40 7.03 10.95 10.74
C MET A 40 7.69 12.01 9.88
N GLN A 41 8.98 11.81 9.60
CA GLN A 41 9.68 12.62 8.63
C GLN A 41 9.10 12.34 7.23
N ARG A 42 8.33 13.28 6.69
CA ARG A 42 7.94 13.24 5.28
C ARG A 42 9.16 13.39 4.38
N ILE A 43 9.21 12.60 3.32
CA ILE A 43 10.25 12.73 2.28
C ILE A 43 9.89 13.87 1.35
N ARG A 44 8.60 13.95 0.97
CA ARG A 44 8.06 15.06 0.21
C ARG A 44 7.31 16.04 1.14
N PRO A 45 7.64 17.35 1.13
CA PRO A 45 6.92 18.33 1.94
C PRO A 45 5.41 18.38 1.64
N SER A 46 4.61 18.65 2.67
CA SER A 46 3.16 18.82 2.52
C SER A 46 2.80 20.08 1.74
N GLY A 47 1.62 20.09 1.12
CA GLY A 47 1.04 21.28 0.47
C GLY A 47 1.65 21.62 -0.89
N GLN A 48 2.65 20.86 -1.34
CA GLN A 48 3.14 20.96 -2.71
C GLN A 48 2.19 20.25 -3.67
N PRO A 49 2.00 20.76 -4.91
CA PRO A 49 1.19 20.09 -5.92
C PRO A 49 1.84 18.76 -6.34
N PRO A 50 1.10 17.65 -6.42
CA PRO A 50 1.64 16.34 -6.80
C PRO A 50 2.40 16.40 -8.12
N LYS A 51 3.61 15.85 -8.14
CA LYS A 51 4.44 15.81 -9.34
C LYS A 51 3.86 14.81 -10.32
N VAL A 52 3.62 15.28 -11.55
CA VAL A 52 3.34 14.41 -12.70
C VAL A 52 4.66 13.90 -13.25
N TRP A 53 4.81 12.57 -13.30
CA TRP A 53 6.00 11.91 -13.81
C TRP A 53 5.87 11.57 -15.29
N GLN A 54 4.69 11.11 -15.72
CA GLN A 54 4.47 10.70 -17.09
C GLN A 54 2.99 10.75 -17.47
N GLN A 55 2.71 11.06 -18.73
CA GLN A 55 1.39 10.88 -19.35
C GLN A 55 1.51 9.80 -20.43
N ILE A 56 0.55 8.87 -20.45
CA ILE A 56 0.52 7.74 -21.36
C ILE A 56 -0.83 7.70 -22.05
N GLU A 57 -0.84 7.49 -23.36
CA GLU A 57 -2.06 7.21 -24.10
C GLU A 57 -2.00 5.79 -24.65
N LYS A 58 -3.07 5.01 -24.45
CA LYS A 58 -3.14 3.61 -24.90
C LYS A 58 -4.54 3.30 -25.40
N LYS A 59 -4.66 2.56 -26.50
CA LYS A 59 -5.95 2.02 -26.94
C LYS A 59 -6.29 0.77 -26.14
N ASP A 60 -7.53 0.68 -25.69
CA ASP A 60 -8.07 -0.56 -25.11
C ASP A 60 -8.34 -1.62 -26.19
N LYS A 61 -8.89 -2.76 -25.77
CA LYS A 61 -9.21 -3.88 -26.67
C LYS A 61 -10.27 -3.52 -27.72
N ASP A 62 -11.11 -2.53 -27.41
CA ASP A 62 -12.20 -2.05 -28.27
C ASP A 62 -11.74 -0.87 -29.17
N GLY A 63 -10.46 -0.51 -29.09
CA GLY A 63 -9.85 0.57 -29.88
C GLY A 63 -10.09 1.97 -29.30
N LYS A 64 -10.75 2.10 -28.15
CA LYS A 64 -10.99 3.37 -27.47
C LYS A 64 -9.69 3.87 -26.85
N LEU A 65 -9.38 5.14 -27.11
CA LEU A 65 -8.19 5.78 -26.55
C LEU A 65 -8.41 6.08 -25.06
N MET A 66 -7.55 5.51 -24.22
CA MET A 66 -7.47 5.78 -22.78
C MET A 66 -6.23 6.61 -22.48
N LYS A 67 -6.38 7.59 -21.59
CA LYS A 67 -5.29 8.44 -21.11
C LYS A 67 -5.00 8.11 -19.65
N PHE A 68 -3.72 7.99 -19.33
CA PHE A 68 -3.24 7.75 -17.99
C PHE A 68 -2.25 8.83 -17.60
N THR A 69 -2.39 9.35 -16.38
CA THR A 69 -1.41 10.24 -15.76
C THR A 69 -0.76 9.52 -14.60
N ILE A 70 0.54 9.23 -14.72
CA ILE A 70 1.36 8.70 -13.63
C ILE A 70 1.89 9.89 -12.83
N GLN A 71 1.48 9.99 -11.58
CA GLN A 71 1.85 11.08 -10.69
C GLN A 71 1.96 10.61 -9.25
N GLU A 72 2.55 11.44 -8.40
CA GLU A 72 2.43 11.29 -6.95
C GLU A 72 0.96 11.28 -6.53
N ILE A 73 0.64 10.47 -5.52
CA ILE A 73 -0.71 10.38 -4.98
C ILE A 73 -1.01 11.71 -4.24
N PRO A 74 -2.07 12.44 -4.61
CA PRO A 74 -2.48 13.63 -3.87
C PRO A 74 -2.86 13.30 -2.42
N GLU A 75 -2.59 14.20 -1.48
CA GLU A 75 -2.83 13.96 -0.04
C GLU A 75 -4.30 13.66 0.27
N ASP A 76 -5.22 14.30 -0.45
CA ASP A 76 -6.67 14.08 -0.35
C ASP A 76 -7.15 12.76 -0.99
N ARG A 77 -6.21 11.92 -1.46
CA ARG A 77 -6.45 10.61 -2.08
C ARG A 77 -5.73 9.46 -1.38
N TYR A 78 -5.12 9.69 -0.22
CA TYR A 78 -4.38 8.65 0.50
C TYR A 78 -5.25 7.48 0.95
N GLU A 79 -6.45 7.74 1.46
CA GLU A 79 -7.35 6.64 1.84
C GLU A 79 -7.87 5.88 0.61
N ASP A 80 -8.22 6.55 -0.49
CA ASP A 80 -8.57 5.87 -1.76
C ASP A 80 -7.45 4.94 -2.24
N ALA A 81 -6.18 5.34 -2.05
CA ALA A 81 -5.03 4.54 -2.41
C ALA A 81 -4.87 3.31 -1.49
N VAL A 82 -5.05 3.48 -0.18
CA VAL A 82 -5.02 2.37 0.79
C VAL A 82 -6.15 1.39 0.50
N GLU A 83 -7.36 1.88 0.24
CA GLU A 83 -8.51 1.06 -0.16
C GLU A 83 -8.21 0.29 -1.45
N HIS A 84 -7.67 0.95 -2.48
CA HIS A 84 -7.28 0.29 -3.74
C HIS A 84 -6.31 -0.88 -3.51
N MET A 85 -5.31 -0.70 -2.63
CA MET A 85 -4.38 -1.78 -2.26
C MET A 85 -5.09 -2.91 -1.50
N CYS A 86 -5.94 -2.59 -0.52
CA CYS A 86 -6.71 -3.58 0.22
C CYS A 86 -7.66 -4.38 -0.69
N THR A 87 -8.28 -3.74 -1.69
CA THR A 87 -9.25 -4.38 -2.59
C THR A 87 -8.59 -5.23 -3.67
N PHE A 88 -7.57 -4.71 -4.36
CA PHE A 88 -7.01 -5.37 -5.54
C PHE A 88 -5.69 -6.10 -5.25
N PHE A 89 -4.76 -5.46 -4.54
CA PHE A 89 -3.44 -6.05 -4.31
C PHE A 89 -3.52 -7.31 -3.43
N LEU A 90 -4.29 -7.26 -2.33
CA LEU A 90 -4.41 -8.42 -1.43
C LEU A 90 -5.08 -9.64 -2.09
N ALA A 91 -5.94 -9.42 -3.09
CA ALA A 91 -6.63 -10.49 -3.80
C ALA A 91 -5.72 -11.21 -4.82
N ASP A 92 -4.86 -10.44 -5.49
CA ASP A 92 -4.14 -10.90 -6.68
C ASP A 92 -2.63 -11.15 -6.45
N GLU A 93 -2.02 -10.55 -5.42
CA GLU A 93 -0.59 -10.78 -5.15
C GLU A 93 -0.35 -12.24 -4.70
N PRO A 94 0.59 -12.97 -5.31
CA PRO A 94 0.73 -14.41 -5.08
C PRO A 94 0.91 -14.81 -3.62
N THR A 95 1.67 -14.06 -2.84
CA THR A 95 1.90 -14.34 -1.41
C THR A 95 0.62 -14.14 -0.62
N CYS A 96 -0.07 -13.01 -0.82
CA CYS A 96 -1.36 -12.70 -0.20
C CYS A 96 -2.42 -13.75 -0.55
N GLN A 97 -2.48 -14.17 -1.81
CA GLN A 97 -3.39 -15.21 -2.27
C GLN A 97 -3.10 -16.56 -1.59
N CYS A 98 -1.82 -16.95 -1.53
CA CYS A 98 -1.41 -18.20 -0.86
C CYS A 98 -1.73 -18.20 0.64
N LEU A 99 -1.65 -17.03 1.29
CA LEU A 99 -1.96 -16.86 2.71
C LEU A 99 -3.45 -16.59 2.99
N ASN A 100 -4.29 -16.52 1.96
CA ASN A 100 -5.70 -16.14 2.06
C ASN A 100 -5.90 -14.79 2.79
N ALA A 101 -5.03 -13.82 2.50
CA ALA A 101 -4.95 -12.54 3.19
C ALA A 101 -6.27 -11.75 3.19
N VAL A 102 -7.04 -11.82 2.11
CA VAL A 102 -8.35 -11.15 1.97
C VAL A 102 -9.40 -11.60 2.98
N ASN A 103 -9.20 -12.77 3.60
CA ASN A 103 -10.10 -13.31 4.62
C ASN A 103 -9.49 -13.27 6.03
N ASP A 104 -8.33 -12.62 6.22
CA ASP A 104 -7.72 -12.36 7.53
C ASP A 104 -7.87 -10.87 7.88
N PRO A 105 -8.85 -10.50 8.72
CA PRO A 105 -9.08 -9.11 9.11
C PRO A 105 -7.90 -8.45 9.82
N LEU A 106 -7.08 -9.23 10.55
CA LEU A 106 -5.90 -8.69 11.21
C LEU A 106 -4.81 -8.36 10.19
N PHE A 107 -4.59 -9.23 9.21
CA PHE A 107 -3.65 -8.96 8.13
C PHE A 107 -4.07 -7.73 7.32
N ILE A 108 -5.35 -7.59 6.99
CA ILE A 108 -5.87 -6.40 6.29
C ILE A 108 -5.62 -5.14 7.12
N GLN A 109 -5.87 -5.21 8.44
CA GLN A 109 -5.64 -4.08 9.34
C GLN A 109 -4.16 -3.68 9.38
N ASP A 110 -3.26 -4.64 9.55
CA ASP A 110 -1.81 -4.41 9.61
C ASP A 110 -1.30 -3.80 8.29
N MET A 111 -1.69 -4.39 7.15
CA MET A 111 -1.29 -3.88 5.83
C MET A 111 -1.87 -2.50 5.53
N SER A 112 -3.13 -2.24 5.90
CA SER A 112 -3.72 -0.90 5.73
C SER A 112 -3.00 0.15 6.57
N THR A 113 -2.56 -0.21 7.78
CA THR A 113 -1.77 0.66 8.67
C THR A 113 -0.41 0.95 8.05
N LEU A 114 0.29 -0.09 7.61
CA LEU A 114 1.58 0.04 6.94
C LEU A 114 1.48 0.93 5.69
N TRP A 115 0.46 0.72 4.85
CA TRP A 115 0.28 1.54 3.65
C TRP A 115 -0.05 2.99 3.97
N ARG A 116 -0.85 3.29 5.01
CA ARG A 116 -1.06 4.67 5.47
C ARG A 116 0.24 5.36 5.87
N LEU A 117 1.11 4.66 6.62
CA LEU A 117 2.42 5.19 7.01
C LEU A 117 3.31 5.45 5.79
N LEU A 118 3.28 4.57 4.79
CA LEU A 118 4.08 4.72 3.57
C LEU A 118 3.58 5.83 2.65
N VAL A 119 2.27 5.89 2.36
CA VAL A 119 1.73 6.96 1.50
C VAL A 119 1.90 8.35 2.14
N ALA A 120 1.87 8.43 3.48
CA ALA A 120 2.13 9.67 4.21
C ALA A 120 3.57 10.23 4.01
N GLN A 121 4.53 9.41 3.54
CA GLN A 121 5.86 9.91 3.16
C GLN A 121 5.82 10.80 1.90
N GLY A 122 4.71 10.75 1.15
CA GLY A 122 4.42 11.61 0.01
C GLY A 122 5.11 11.24 -1.29
N ILE A 123 5.73 10.06 -1.38
CA ILE A 123 6.48 9.62 -2.57
C ILE A 123 5.80 8.51 -3.37
N SER A 124 4.75 7.89 -2.83
CA SER A 124 3.97 6.87 -3.54
C SER A 124 3.30 7.47 -4.77
N ILE A 125 3.18 6.65 -5.82
CA ILE A 125 2.67 7.08 -7.13
C ILE A 125 1.48 6.23 -7.56
N ALA A 126 0.60 6.83 -8.37
CA ALA A 126 -0.52 6.15 -9.00
C ALA A 126 -0.67 6.56 -10.47
N ALA A 127 -1.18 5.62 -11.26
CA ALA A 127 -1.68 5.89 -12.59
C ALA A 127 -3.18 6.24 -12.49
N PHE A 128 -3.53 7.47 -12.84
CA PHE A 128 -4.91 7.95 -12.86
C PHE A 128 -5.48 7.93 -14.28
N THR A 129 -6.74 7.52 -14.41
CA THR A 129 -7.52 7.59 -15.64
C THR A 129 -8.78 8.42 -15.42
N ASP A 130 -9.36 8.94 -16.50
CA ASP A 130 -10.58 9.75 -16.44
C ASP A 130 -11.75 8.95 -15.84
N ASN A 131 -12.56 9.63 -15.02
CA ASN A 131 -13.78 9.04 -14.49
C ASN A 131 -14.94 9.25 -15.48
N PRO A 132 -15.50 8.19 -16.10
CA PRO A 132 -16.56 8.32 -17.08
C PRO A 132 -17.85 8.92 -16.51
N ASN A 133 -18.05 8.81 -15.19
CA ASN A 133 -19.23 9.33 -14.50
C ASN A 133 -19.01 10.77 -13.97
N GLY A 134 -17.89 11.40 -14.31
CA GLY A 134 -17.47 12.67 -13.74
C GLY A 134 -16.86 12.54 -12.35
N GLY A 135 -16.32 13.65 -11.83
CA GLY A 135 -15.63 13.68 -10.52
C GLY A 135 -14.12 13.45 -10.61
N LYS A 136 -13.52 12.99 -9.51
CA LYS A 136 -12.06 12.80 -9.44
C LYS A 136 -11.60 11.65 -10.35
N PRO A 137 -10.40 11.73 -10.96
CA PRO A 137 -9.80 10.64 -11.71
C PRO A 137 -9.69 9.35 -10.89
N VAL A 138 -9.88 8.20 -11.55
CA VAL A 138 -9.88 6.87 -10.94
C VAL A 138 -8.44 6.34 -10.89
N ILE A 139 -8.06 5.71 -9.78
CA ILE A 139 -6.78 4.99 -9.66
C ILE A 139 -6.89 3.71 -10.51
N ALA A 140 -6.16 3.67 -11.62
CA ALA A 140 -6.07 2.50 -12.50
C ALA A 140 -5.02 1.48 -12.00
N GLY A 141 -4.08 1.95 -11.19
CA GLY A 141 -3.05 1.15 -10.53
C GLY A 141 -2.14 2.07 -9.73
N MET A 142 -1.43 1.52 -8.75
CA MET A 142 -0.55 2.31 -7.90
C MET A 142 0.63 1.50 -7.36
N ASN A 143 1.62 2.22 -6.85
CA ASN A 143 2.75 1.65 -6.15
C ASN A 143 3.00 2.41 -4.85
N THR A 144 2.94 1.69 -3.73
CA THR A 144 3.28 2.23 -2.42
C THR A 144 4.78 2.18 -2.23
N LEU A 145 5.40 3.33 -1.98
CA LEU A 145 6.84 3.49 -1.91
C LEU A 145 7.27 3.93 -0.51
N GLY A 146 8.47 3.48 -0.10
CA GLY A 146 9.15 3.92 1.11
C GLY A 146 10.65 4.03 0.85
N VAL A 147 11.35 4.84 1.63
CA VAL A 147 12.82 4.91 1.60
C VAL A 147 13.37 4.32 2.88
N ASP A 148 14.12 3.23 2.74
CA ASP A 148 14.97 2.70 3.79
C ASP A 148 16.38 3.30 3.68
N VAL A 149 16.91 3.78 4.80
CA VAL A 149 18.25 4.35 4.89
C VAL A 149 19.07 3.49 5.82
N LYS A 150 20.12 2.87 5.26
CA LYS A 150 21.03 2.02 6.02
C LYS A 150 21.52 2.72 7.29
N ASN A 151 21.43 2.03 8.42
CA ASN A 151 21.81 2.48 9.77
C ASN A 151 20.95 3.63 10.35
N LYS A 152 19.84 4.00 9.72
CA LYS A 152 18.85 4.92 10.29
C LYS A 152 17.60 4.10 10.57
N LYS A 153 17.18 4.05 11.84
CA LYS A 153 15.88 3.49 12.18
C LYS A 153 14.81 4.41 11.58
N ASP A 154 14.02 3.90 10.65
CA ASP A 154 12.87 4.63 10.15
C ASP A 154 11.71 4.53 11.17
N SER A 155 10.72 5.40 11.01
CA SER A 155 9.54 5.42 11.87
C SER A 155 8.58 4.25 11.60
N ILE A 156 8.85 3.42 10.58
CA ILE A 156 8.04 2.24 10.23
C ILE A 156 8.59 0.97 10.88
N SER A 157 9.87 0.94 11.27
CA SER A 157 10.54 -0.21 11.92
C SER A 157 9.88 -0.71 13.21
N GLY A 158 8.99 0.08 13.84
CA GLY A 158 8.19 -0.37 14.99
C GLY A 158 6.95 -1.21 14.62
N TYR A 159 6.63 -1.28 13.32
CA TYR A 159 5.47 -1.98 12.76
C TYR A 159 5.87 -3.18 11.87
N GLN A 160 7.18 -3.48 11.77
CA GLN A 160 7.74 -4.66 11.11
C GLN A 160 7.99 -5.78 12.13
#